data_AF-A0A848WN96-F1
#
_entry.id   AF-A0A848WN96-F1
#
_cell.length_a   1.000
_cell.length_b   1.000
_cell.length_c   1.000
_cell.angle_alpha   90.00
_cell.angle_beta   90.00
_cell.angle_gamma   90.00
#
_symmetry.space_group_name_H-M   'P 1'
#
loop_
_entity.id
_entity.type
_entity.pdbx_description
1 polymer ?
#
loop_
_entity_poly.entity_id
_entity_poly.type
_entity_poly.pdbx_seq_one_letter_code
_entity_poly.pdbx_strand_id
1 'polypeptide(L)'
;MEVSPVCGSSQPEADEGAEGVQFIVEATATLTVDGQEHLLEEGGFAYLPPTTAWTLHNRSKDILRFHWICKTYDAVSGLAYPDVVITNEKNVAPTVMPETDCKWATRISSTTAAIVTS
;
A
#
# COMPACT_ATOMS: atom_id res chain seq x y z
N MET A 1 2.05 13.24 0.37
CA MET A 1 1.23 13.89 1.40
C MET A 1 2.01 13.98 2.70
N GLU A 2 1.68 14.95 3.52
CA GLU A 2 2.25 15.14 4.86
C GLU A 2 1.12 15.20 5.89
N VAL A 3 1.29 14.57 7.05
CA VAL A 3 0.30 14.57 8.13
C VAL A 3 1.00 14.88 9.46
N SER A 4 0.55 15.95 10.11
CA SER A 4 1.09 16.37 11.41
C SER A 4 0.86 15.35 12.52
N PRO A 5 1.63 15.42 13.62
CA PRO A 5 1.44 14.56 14.79
C PRO A 5 -0.01 14.58 15.29
N VAL A 6 -0.54 13.39 15.60
CA VAL A 6 -1.91 13.19 16.14
C VAL A 6 -3.02 13.58 15.15
N CYS A 7 -2.70 13.85 13.88
CA CYS A 7 -3.68 14.13 12.83
C CYS A 7 -3.93 12.90 11.93
N GLY A 8 -4.95 12.97 11.10
CA GLY A 8 -5.32 11.89 10.19
C GLY A 8 -6.65 12.14 9.50
N SER A 9 -7.21 11.10 8.88
CA SER A 9 -8.55 11.11 8.33
C SER A 9 -9.26 9.80 8.63
N SER A 10 -10.52 9.91 9.09
CA SER A 10 -11.46 8.82 9.24
C SER A 10 -12.36 8.60 8.01
N GLN A 11 -12.27 9.48 7.00
CA GLN A 11 -12.96 9.35 5.72
C GLN A 11 -12.02 9.87 4.61
N PRO A 12 -10.95 9.12 4.29
CA PRO A 12 -9.91 9.61 3.41
C PRO A 12 -10.28 9.55 1.92
N GLU A 13 -10.86 8.45 1.44
CA GLU A 13 -11.29 8.30 0.05
C GLU A 13 -12.79 8.61 -0.07
N ALA A 14 -13.14 9.45 -1.03
CA ALA A 14 -14.52 9.90 -1.27
C ALA A 14 -15.13 9.30 -2.55
N ASP A 15 -14.29 8.81 -3.46
CA ASP A 15 -14.74 8.11 -4.67
C ASP A 15 -14.87 6.61 -4.37
N GLU A 16 -16.10 6.09 -4.43
CA GLU A 16 -16.40 4.67 -4.20
C GLU A 16 -15.72 3.74 -5.22
N GLY A 17 -15.40 4.26 -6.42
CA GLY A 17 -14.73 3.52 -7.49
C GLY A 17 -13.21 3.62 -7.46
N ALA A 18 -12.62 4.41 -6.56
CA ALA A 18 -11.17 4.61 -6.51
C ALA A 18 -10.47 3.46 -5.78
N GLU A 19 -9.46 2.88 -6.43
CA GLU A 19 -8.42 2.11 -5.77
C GLU A 19 -7.28 3.04 -5.34
N GLY A 20 -6.65 2.73 -4.21
CA GLY A 20 -5.63 3.55 -3.58
C GLY A 20 -4.39 2.77 -3.18
N VAL A 21 -3.23 3.38 -3.33
CA VAL A 21 -1.96 2.88 -2.78
C VAL A 21 -1.40 3.90 -1.82
N GLN A 22 -1.05 3.43 -0.62
CA GLN A 22 -0.27 4.17 0.36
C GLN A 22 1.14 3.62 0.43
N PHE A 23 2.14 4.49 0.26
CA PHE A 23 3.56 4.13 0.40
C PHE A 23 4.27 5.10 1.34
N ILE A 24 4.65 4.61 2.52
CA ILE A 24 5.24 5.41 3.58
C ILE A 24 6.72 5.65 3.29
N VAL A 25 7.12 6.92 3.27
CA VAL A 25 8.51 7.32 3.02
C VAL A 25 9.19 7.90 4.25
N GLU A 26 8.43 8.27 5.29
CA GLU A 26 8.99 8.76 6.55
C GLU A 26 8.01 8.60 7.71
N ALA A 27 8.55 8.32 8.90
CA ALA A 27 7.82 8.07 10.14
C ALA A 27 6.86 6.86 10.03
N THR A 28 5.73 6.91 10.73
CA THR A 28 4.85 5.76 10.89
C THR A 28 3.39 6.15 10.74
N ALA A 29 2.65 5.40 9.94
CA ALA A 29 1.20 5.53 9.78
C ALA A 29 0.48 4.40 10.51
N THR A 30 -0.61 4.75 11.19
CA THR A 30 -1.60 3.80 11.68
C THR A 30 -2.74 3.73 10.66
N LEU A 31 -2.74 2.69 9.84
CA LEU A 31 -3.77 2.40 8.85
C LEU A 31 -4.77 1.42 9.45
N THR A 32 -6.05 1.73 9.44
CA THR A 32 -7.10 0.76 9.78
C THR A 32 -7.83 0.37 8.52
N VAL A 33 -7.97 -0.94 8.25
CA VAL A 33 -8.70 -1.49 7.09
C VAL A 33 -9.65 -2.56 7.60
N ASP A 34 -10.94 -2.47 7.25
CA ASP A 34 -11.97 -3.43 7.70
C ASP A 34 -11.97 -3.70 9.22
N GLY A 35 -11.67 -2.66 10.00
CA GLY A 35 -11.59 -2.72 11.46
C GLY A 35 -10.29 -3.30 12.03
N GLN A 36 -9.35 -3.74 11.20
CA GLN A 36 -8.03 -4.19 11.62
C GLN A 36 -7.01 -3.06 11.54
N GLU A 37 -6.25 -2.86 12.61
CA GLU A 37 -5.20 -1.84 12.68
C GLU A 37 -3.86 -2.42 12.20
N HIS A 38 -3.19 -1.67 11.32
CA HIS A 38 -1.90 -1.99 10.73
C HIS A 38 -0.94 -0.81 10.93
N LEU A 39 0.25 -1.11 11.42
CA LEU A 39 1.32 -0.12 11.56
C LEU A 39 2.20 -0.17 10.31
N LEU A 40 2.25 0.93 9.56
CA LEU A 40 3.09 1.09 8.38
C LEU A 40 4.29 1.99 8.72
N GLU A 41 5.46 1.38 8.80
CA GLU A 41 6.74 2.10 8.94
C GLU A 41 7.26 2.54 7.55
N GLU A 42 8.41 3.21 7.51
CA GLU A 42 9.10 3.55 6.26
C GLU A 42 9.32 2.31 5.35
N GLY A 43 8.91 2.43 4.09
CA GLY A 43 8.83 1.35 3.11
C GLY A 43 7.53 0.55 3.19
N GLY A 44 6.63 0.91 4.12
CA GLY A 44 5.31 0.32 4.27
C GLY A 44 4.45 0.60 3.05
N PHE A 45 3.84 -0.44 2.53
CA PHE A 45 2.99 -0.43 1.34
C PHE A 45 1.62 -0.98 1.70
N ALA A 46 0.57 -0.26 1.31
CA ALA A 46 -0.80 -0.74 1.36
C ALA A 46 -1.51 -0.49 0.04
N TYR A 47 -2.03 -1.55 -0.56
CA TYR A 47 -3.00 -1.49 -1.66
C TYR A 47 -4.40 -1.66 -1.09
N LEU A 48 -5.30 -0.76 -1.49
CA LEU A 48 -6.66 -0.67 -1.02
C LEU A 48 -7.57 -0.73 -2.25
N PRO A 49 -8.33 -1.83 -2.45
CA PRO A 49 -9.25 -1.94 -3.57
C PRO A 49 -10.44 -0.96 -3.41
N PRO A 50 -11.25 -0.74 -4.46
CA PRO A 50 -12.43 0.10 -4.38
C PRO A 50 -13.37 -0.35 -3.27
N THR A 51 -14.17 0.59 -2.76
CA THR A 51 -15.16 0.36 -1.69
C THR A 51 -14.59 -0.14 -0.34
N THR A 52 -13.28 -0.27 -0.21
CA THR A 52 -12.63 -0.66 1.05
C THR A 52 -12.80 0.44 2.09
N ALA A 53 -13.30 0.09 3.28
CA ALA A 53 -13.38 1.03 4.38
C ALA A 53 -12.02 1.14 5.09
N TRP A 54 -11.37 2.30 4.98
CA TRP A 54 -10.08 2.53 5.63
C TRP A 54 -9.95 3.91 6.27
N THR A 55 -9.07 4.01 7.27
CA THR A 55 -8.69 5.27 7.92
C THR A 55 -7.18 5.33 8.10
N LEU A 56 -6.60 6.53 8.09
CA LEU A 56 -5.16 6.70 8.29
C LEU A 56 -4.90 7.82 9.29
N HIS A 57 -4.12 7.49 10.32
CA HIS A 57 -3.77 8.40 11.39
C HIS A 57 -2.27 8.38 11.66
N ASN A 58 -1.68 9.56 11.84
CA ASN A 58 -0.36 9.71 12.39
C ASN A 58 -0.48 9.78 13.92
N ARG A 59 -0.20 8.67 14.61
CA ARG A 59 -0.16 8.64 16.09
C ARG A 59 1.22 8.96 16.68
N SER A 60 2.22 9.21 15.82
CA SER A 60 3.59 9.50 16.24
C SER A 60 3.78 10.98 16.61
N LYS A 61 4.97 11.32 17.09
CA LYS A 61 5.38 12.71 17.38
C LYS A 61 6.04 13.41 16.18
N ASP A 62 6.34 12.65 15.13
CA ASP A 62 7.02 13.11 13.94
C ASP A 62 6.02 13.41 12.81
N ILE A 63 6.45 14.15 11.79
CA ILE A 63 5.62 14.39 10.61
C ILE A 63 5.62 13.12 9.74
N LEU A 64 4.45 12.57 9.49
CA LEU A 64 4.26 11.43 8.59
C LEU A 64 4.32 11.91 7.14
N ARG A 65 5.16 11.27 6.31
CA ARG A 65 5.20 11.49 4.86
C ARG A 65 4.97 10.21 4.10
N PHE A 66 4.12 10.29 3.08
CA PHE A 66 3.79 9.14 2.24
C PHE A 66 3.35 9.57 0.84
N HIS A 67 3.50 8.66 -0.12
CA HIS A 67 2.86 8.77 -1.42
C HIS A 67 1.47 8.16 -1.35
N TRP A 68 0.49 8.88 -1.88
CA TRP A 68 -0.87 8.40 -2.07
C TRP A 68 -1.17 8.44 -3.56
N ILE A 69 -1.42 7.28 -4.14
CA ILE A 69 -1.68 7.12 -5.58
C ILE A 69 -3.09 6.57 -5.71
N CYS A 70 -3.99 7.33 -6.33
CA CYS A 70 -5.36 6.92 -6.58
C CYS A 70 -5.59 6.70 -8.07
N LYS A 71 -6.44 5.73 -8.41
CA LYS A 71 -6.89 5.46 -9.77
C LYS A 71 -8.33 4.92 -9.69
N THR A 72 -9.19 5.27 -10.64
CA THR A 72 -10.52 4.64 -10.72
C THR A 72 -10.34 3.20 -11.21
N TYR A 73 -10.86 2.23 -10.47
CA TYR A 73 -10.71 0.82 -10.80
C TYR A 73 -11.57 0.44 -12.01
N ASP A 74 -10.97 -0.31 -12.94
CA ASP A 74 -11.66 -0.78 -14.14
C ASP A 74 -12.13 -2.21 -13.91
N ALA A 75 -13.38 -2.36 -13.49
CA ALA A 75 -13.96 -3.67 -13.19
C ALA A 75 -14.16 -4.50 -14.47
N VAL A 76 -13.80 -5.79 -14.38
CA VAL A 76 -14.00 -6.77 -15.45
C VAL A 76 -15.03 -7.80 -15.01
N SER A 77 -16.07 -7.99 -15.82
CA SER A 77 -17.14 -8.95 -15.53
C SER A 77 -16.58 -10.36 -15.31
N GLY A 78 -16.96 -10.99 -14.20
CA GLY A 78 -16.53 -12.34 -13.83
C GLY A 78 -15.24 -12.39 -12.99
N LEU A 79 -14.60 -11.26 -12.73
CA LEU A 79 -13.48 -11.15 -11.78
C LEU A 79 -13.92 -10.41 -10.51
N ALA A 80 -13.51 -10.92 -9.36
CA ALA A 80 -13.67 -10.22 -8.09
C ALA A 80 -12.69 -9.05 -7.99
N TYR A 81 -12.98 -8.10 -7.10
CA TYR A 81 -11.97 -7.09 -6.74
C TYR A 81 -10.74 -7.76 -6.14
N PRO A 82 -9.55 -7.18 -6.34
CA PRO A 82 -8.33 -7.71 -5.74
C PRO A 82 -8.41 -7.59 -4.22
N ASP A 83 -7.69 -8.47 -3.51
CA ASP A 83 -7.60 -8.38 -2.06
C ASP A 83 -6.75 -7.19 -1.61
N VAL A 84 -7.01 -6.70 -0.40
CA VAL A 84 -6.11 -5.76 0.29
C VAL A 84 -4.72 -6.38 0.40
N VAL A 85 -3.68 -5.59 0.07
CA VAL A 85 -2.29 -6.01 0.23
C VAL A 85 -1.60 -5.06 1.18
N ILE A 86 -1.10 -5.56 2.31
CA ILE A 86 -0.29 -4.78 3.25
C ILE A 86 1.04 -5.48 3.44
N THR A 87 2.14 -4.77 3.17
CA THR A 87 3.50 -5.30 3.31
C THR A 87 4.50 -4.18 3.56
N ASN A 88 5.79 -4.52 3.68
CA ASN A 88 6.89 -3.57 3.64
C ASN A 88 7.84 -3.98 2.52
N GLU A 89 8.26 -3.04 1.67
CA GLU A 89 9.14 -3.33 0.53
C GLU A 89 10.46 -4.01 0.95
N LYS A 90 10.94 -3.74 2.16
CA LYS A 90 12.16 -4.35 2.73
C LYS A 90 12.02 -5.87 2.89
N ASN A 91 10.79 -6.37 3.00
CA ASN A 91 10.48 -7.79 3.14
C ASN A 91 10.20 -8.49 1.79
N VAL A 92 10.10 -7.73 0.70
CA VAL A 92 9.83 -8.28 -0.63
C VAL A 92 11.15 -8.50 -1.37
N ALA A 93 11.44 -9.76 -1.70
CA ALA A 93 12.61 -10.10 -2.49
C ALA A 93 12.49 -9.48 -3.89
N PRO A 94 13.51 -8.78 -4.39
CA PRO A 94 13.48 -8.18 -5.72
C PRO A 94 13.61 -9.28 -6.79
N THR A 95 12.79 -9.21 -7.83
CA THR A 95 12.91 -10.04 -9.02
C THR A 95 13.91 -9.40 -9.97
N VAL A 96 15.02 -10.10 -10.23
CA VAL A 96 16.06 -9.64 -11.15
C VAL A 96 15.55 -9.65 -12.59
N MET A 97 15.85 -8.60 -13.34
CA MET A 97 15.48 -8.51 -14.74
C MET A 97 16.45 -9.34 -15.61
N PRO A 98 15.94 -10.17 -16.55
CA PRO A 98 16.77 -10.95 -17.45
C PRO A 98 17.80 -10.10 -18.20
N GLU A 99 18.94 -10.70 -18.55
CA GLU A 99 19.95 -10.07 -19.42
C GLU A 99 20.58 -8.77 -18.84
N THR A 100 20.55 -8.57 -17.51
CA THR A 100 21.08 -7.34 -16.87
C THR A 100 22.26 -7.55 -15.91
N ASP A 101 22.91 -8.71 -15.90
CA ASP A 101 23.95 -9.06 -14.91
C ASP A 101 23.51 -8.79 -13.46
N CYS A 102 22.24 -8.98 -13.15
CA CYS A 102 21.64 -8.67 -11.84
C CYS A 102 21.71 -7.19 -11.40
N LYS A 103 21.97 -6.25 -12.31
CA LYS A 103 22.06 -4.81 -11.99
C LYS A 103 20.71 -4.12 -11.89
N TRP A 104 19.65 -4.72 -12.45
CA TRP A 104 18.29 -4.20 -12.39
C TRP A 104 17.34 -5.23 -11.82
N ALA A 105 16.49 -4.80 -10.90
CA ALA A 105 15.46 -5.64 -10.31
C ALA A 105 14.21 -4.82 -9.96
N THR A 106 13.08 -5.51 -9.88
CA THR A 106 11.77 -4.94 -9.55
C THR A 106 11.19 -5.68 -8.35
N ARG A 107 10.65 -4.96 -7.37
CA ARG A 107 9.84 -5.55 -6.30
C ARG A 107 8.37 -5.49 -6.69
N ILE A 108 7.70 -6.62 -6.56
CA ILE A 108 6.27 -6.75 -6.84
C ILE A 108 5.55 -6.89 -5.51
N SER A 109 4.80 -5.86 -5.13
CA SER A 109 4.00 -5.85 -3.90
C SER A 109 2.68 -6.61 -4.15
N SER A 110 2.73 -7.94 -4.07
CA SER A 110 1.55 -8.80 -4.21
C SER A 110 1.54 -9.87 -3.12
N THR A 111 0.36 -10.37 -2.77
CA THR A 111 0.18 -11.47 -1.79
C THR A 111 0.68 -12.82 -2.33
N THR A 112 0.83 -12.97 -3.64
CA THR A 112 1.35 -14.19 -4.25
C THR A 112 2.88 -14.21 -4.16
N ALA A 113 3.40 -14.98 -3.21
CA ALA A 113 4.80 -15.40 -3.21
C ALA A 113 5.11 -16.00 -4.59
N ALA A 114 6.15 -15.47 -5.25
CA ALA A 114 6.60 -15.96 -6.54
C ALA A 114 6.78 -17.48 -6.49
N ILE A 115 5.91 -18.22 -7.19
CA ILE A 115 6.17 -19.60 -7.54
C ILE A 115 7.24 -19.56 -8.62
N VAL A 116 8.50 -19.52 -8.20
CA VAL A 116 9.63 -19.84 -9.07
C VAL A 116 9.64 -21.36 -9.17
N THR A 117 8.92 -21.92 -10.13
CA THR A 117 9.17 -23.29 -10.56
C THR A 117 10.49 -23.31 -11.33
N SER A 118 11.38 -24.15 -10.81
CA SER A 118 12.69 -24.61 -11.33
C SER A 118 12.72 -24.92 -12.82
#